data_AF-A0A7C0ZJG4-F1
#
_entry.id   AF-A0A7C0ZJG4-F1
#
_cell.length_a   1.000
_cell.length_b   1.000
_cell.length_c   1.000
_cell.angle_alpha   90.00
_cell.angle_beta   90.00
_cell.angle_gamma   90.00
#
_symmetry.space_group_name_H-M   'P 1'
#
loop_
_entity.id
_entity.type
_entity.pdbx_description
1 polymer ?
#
loop_
_entity_poly.entity_id
_entity_poly.type
_entity_poly.pdbx_seq_one_letter_code
_entity_poly.pdbx_strand_id
1 'polypeptide(L)'
;MIYEFIKQAVENKKKLVAALIDPDTDTGISVEERVECINRSRVDLVFVGGSTLYNRDFDEFVKKIKGLTENPVIIFPGSALQISKHADAILFLSLISGRNPQYLIGEHVRAAPRLKKMDVEVIPTGYMLIESGSTTTVEFISNTRPIPRNKNEIALAHALAGEFLGMKLIYMDAGSGADNSIPAEMIRVVKNGITVPL
;
A
#
# COMPACT_ATOMS: atom_id res chain seq x y z
N MET A 1 -14.21 -5.75 -9.12
CA MET A 1 -13.24 -6.09 -8.07
C MET A 1 -11.87 -5.60 -8.51
N ILE A 2 -11.21 -4.82 -7.66
CA ILE A 2 -9.91 -4.20 -7.87
C ILE A 2 -8.80 -5.24 -8.01
N TYR A 3 -8.84 -6.34 -7.24
CA TYR A 3 -7.83 -7.39 -7.38
C TYR A 3 -7.83 -7.99 -8.80
N GLU A 4 -9.01 -8.29 -9.36
CA GLU A 4 -9.11 -8.82 -10.72
C GLU A 4 -8.64 -7.80 -11.77
N PHE A 5 -8.91 -6.51 -11.56
CA PHE A 5 -8.37 -5.45 -12.42
C PHE A 5 -6.83 -5.43 -12.43
N ILE A 6 -6.20 -5.50 -11.25
CA ILE A 6 -4.74 -5.57 -11.12
C ILE A 6 -4.20 -6.83 -11.79
N LYS A 7 -4.82 -7.98 -11.53
CA LYS A 7 -4.42 -9.27 -12.09
C LYS A 7 -4.49 -9.26 -13.63
N GLN A 8 -5.58 -8.76 -14.21
CA GLN A 8 -5.74 -8.63 -15.66
C GLN A 8 -4.70 -7.68 -16.26
N ALA A 9 -4.33 -6.59 -15.58
CA ALA A 9 -3.27 -5.71 -16.05
C ALA A 9 -1.93 -6.46 -16.15
N VAL A 10 -1.58 -7.25 -15.12
CA VAL A 10 -0.37 -8.07 -15.11
C VAL A 10 -0.38 -9.12 -16.23
N GLU A 11 -1.50 -9.84 -16.42
CA GLU A 11 -1.66 -10.84 -17.49
C GLU A 11 -1.49 -10.22 -18.88
N ASN A 12 -2.00 -9.01 -19.07
CA ASN A 12 -1.87 -8.23 -20.30
C ASN A 12 -0.54 -7.48 -20.42
N LYS A 13 0.41 -7.68 -19.49
CA LYS A 13 1.70 -6.97 -19.43
C LYS A 13 1.55 -5.45 -19.38
N LYS A 14 0.42 -4.95 -18.88
CA LYS A 14 0.15 -3.53 -18.64
C LYS A 14 0.63 -3.17 -17.23
N LYS A 15 1.49 -2.16 -17.15
CA LYS A 15 1.87 -1.56 -15.86
C LYS A 15 0.78 -0.59 -15.42
N LEU A 16 0.49 -0.58 -14.12
CA LEU A 16 -0.44 0.37 -13.51
C LEU A 16 0.33 1.46 -12.76
N VAL A 17 -0.23 2.66 -12.72
CA VAL A 17 0.28 3.77 -11.92
C VAL A 17 -0.74 4.09 -10.84
N ALA A 18 -0.28 4.14 -9.58
CA ALA A 18 -1.09 4.57 -8.45
C ALA A 18 -0.58 5.92 -7.92
N ALA A 19 -1.49 6.85 -7.64
CA ALA A 19 -1.18 8.08 -6.93
C ALA A 19 -1.62 7.95 -5.47
N LEU A 20 -0.71 8.18 -4.52
CA LEU A 20 -1.01 8.16 -3.09
C LEU A 20 -1.36 9.58 -2.60
N ILE A 21 -2.55 9.73 -2.03
CA ILE A 21 -2.99 10.93 -1.33
C ILE A 21 -2.98 10.65 0.17
N ASP A 22 -2.01 11.25 0.86
CA ASP A 22 -1.97 11.26 2.32
C ASP A 22 -2.79 12.46 2.86
N PRO A 23 -3.75 12.23 3.79
CA PRO A 23 -4.55 13.28 4.43
C PRO A 23 -3.75 14.23 5.33
N ASP A 24 -2.59 13.80 5.83
CA ASP A 24 -1.75 14.59 6.74
C ASP A 24 -0.63 15.34 5.99
N THR A 25 -0.45 15.11 4.70
CA THR A 25 0.55 15.83 3.90
C THR A 25 0.04 17.22 3.51
N ASP A 26 0.72 18.25 4.00
CA ASP A 26 0.56 19.63 3.51
C ASP A 26 1.32 19.79 2.18
N THR A 27 0.56 19.98 1.11
CA THR A 27 1.09 20.19 -0.24
C THR A 27 1.01 21.66 -0.67
N GLY A 28 0.50 22.56 0.18
CA GLY A 28 0.22 23.96 -0.20
C GLY A 28 -0.91 24.13 -1.22
N ILE A 29 -1.62 23.05 -1.57
CA ILE A 29 -2.78 23.03 -2.49
C ILE A 29 -3.90 22.18 -1.91
N SER A 30 -5.13 22.47 -2.32
CA SER A 30 -6.32 21.76 -1.85
C SER A 30 -6.37 20.30 -2.34
N VAL A 31 -7.15 19.46 -1.66
CA VAL A 31 -7.37 18.07 -2.11
C VAL A 31 -8.12 18.03 -3.44
N GLU A 32 -9.01 18.98 -3.70
CA GLU A 32 -9.69 19.15 -4.98
C GLU A 32 -8.69 19.37 -6.12
N GLU A 33 -7.73 20.27 -5.95
CA GLU A 33 -6.68 20.52 -6.95
C GLU A 33 -5.78 19.30 -7.14
N ARG A 34 -5.44 18.57 -6.05
CA ARG A 34 -4.67 17.32 -6.13
C ARG A 34 -5.40 16.26 -6.95
N VAL A 35 -6.69 16.06 -6.70
CA VAL A 35 -7.51 15.07 -7.42
C VAL A 35 -7.73 15.50 -8.87
N GLU A 36 -7.90 16.79 -9.15
CA GLU A 36 -8.01 17.28 -10.53
C GLU A 36 -6.74 17.01 -11.34
N CYS A 37 -5.56 17.17 -10.73
CA CYS A 37 -4.29 16.77 -11.35
C CYS A 37 -4.25 15.26 -11.66
N ILE A 38 -4.75 14.42 -10.76
CA ILE A 38 -4.85 12.97 -10.97
C ILE A 38 -5.80 12.66 -12.13
N ASN A 39 -6.99 13.25 -12.17
CA ASN A 39 -8.00 13.03 -13.21
C ASN A 39 -7.48 13.40 -14.62
N ARG A 40 -6.59 14.38 -14.71
CA ARG A 40 -5.95 14.81 -15.97
C ARG A 40 -4.71 14.00 -16.35
N SER A 41 -4.31 13.04 -15.51
CA SER A 41 -3.10 12.23 -15.69
C SER A 41 -3.41 10.82 -16.21
N ARG A 42 -2.38 9.98 -16.32
CA ARG A 42 -2.52 8.55 -16.68
C ARG A 42 -2.52 7.63 -15.44
N VAL A 43 -2.88 8.15 -14.27
CA VAL A 43 -3.02 7.36 -13.06
C VAL A 43 -4.17 6.37 -13.25
N ASP A 44 -3.94 5.10 -12.93
CA ASP A 44 -4.95 4.04 -12.99
C ASP A 44 -5.67 3.91 -11.63
N LEU A 45 -4.98 4.13 -10.51
CA LEU A 45 -5.49 3.91 -9.14
C LEU A 45 -5.20 5.10 -8.23
N VAL A 46 -6.11 5.42 -7.31
CA VAL A 46 -5.90 6.42 -6.25
C VAL A 46 -5.78 5.70 -4.93
N PHE A 47 -4.60 5.77 -4.31
CA PHE A 47 -4.39 5.30 -2.96
C PHE A 47 -4.67 6.42 -1.96
N VAL A 48 -5.30 6.07 -0.84
CA VAL A 48 -5.58 7.00 0.24
C VAL A 48 -5.06 6.43 1.54
N GLY A 49 -4.14 7.16 2.18
CA GLY A 49 -3.52 6.71 3.42
C GLY A 49 -2.16 7.32 3.68
N GLY A 50 -1.60 6.98 4.81
CA GLY A 50 -0.40 7.60 5.36
C GLY A 50 0.03 6.91 6.63
N SER A 51 1.24 7.20 7.11
CA SER A 51 1.77 6.59 8.34
C SER A 51 1.22 7.23 9.63
N THR A 52 0.54 8.38 9.50
CA THR A 52 0.01 9.16 10.62
C THR A 52 -1.50 9.34 10.50
N LEU A 53 -2.11 9.78 11.60
CA LEU A 53 -3.53 10.11 11.68
C LEU A 53 -3.69 11.37 12.55
N TYR A 54 -3.10 12.48 12.12
CA TYR A 54 -3.29 13.76 12.80
C TYR A 54 -4.67 14.35 12.48
N ASN A 55 -5.16 14.15 11.25
CA ASN A 55 -6.51 14.56 10.86
C ASN A 55 -7.59 13.56 11.32
N ARG A 56 -8.60 14.10 12.00
CA ARG A 56 -9.60 13.34 12.79
C ARG A 56 -10.68 12.62 11.98
N ASP A 57 -10.79 12.82 10.67
CA ASP A 57 -11.87 12.22 9.88
C ASP A 57 -11.38 11.60 8.56
N PHE A 58 -10.80 10.40 8.69
CA PHE A 58 -10.36 9.60 7.54
C PHE A 58 -11.55 9.17 6.65
N ASP A 59 -12.73 8.93 7.23
CA ASP A 59 -13.91 8.49 6.49
C ASP A 59 -14.44 9.58 5.57
N GLU A 60 -14.61 10.80 6.08
CA GLU A 60 -15.01 11.95 5.25
C GLU A 60 -13.93 12.32 4.23
N PHE A 61 -12.64 12.13 4.53
CA PHE A 61 -11.57 12.34 3.56
C PHE A 61 -11.66 11.38 2.36
N VAL A 62 -11.82 10.07 2.63
CA VAL A 62 -11.99 9.06 1.57
C VAL A 62 -13.26 9.34 0.77
N LYS A 63 -14.37 9.66 1.44
CA LYS A 63 -15.64 10.03 0.79
C LYS A 63 -15.50 11.24 -0.12
N LYS A 64 -14.76 12.26 0.32
CA LYS A 64 -14.47 13.45 -0.49
C LYS A 64 -13.68 13.10 -1.74
N ILE A 65 -12.60 12.33 -1.62
CA ILE A 65 -11.81 11.88 -2.79
C ILE A 65 -12.68 11.06 -3.74
N LYS A 66 -13.47 10.12 -3.21
CA LYS A 66 -14.36 9.27 -4.02
C LYS A 66 -15.40 10.07 -4.82
N GLY A 67 -15.85 11.21 -4.31
CA GLY A 67 -16.76 12.11 -5.03
C GLY A 67 -16.09 12.98 -6.10
N LEU A 68 -14.76 13.00 -6.17
CA LEU A 68 -13.98 13.87 -7.06
C LEU A 68 -13.28 13.11 -8.20
N THR A 69 -13.29 11.76 -8.20
CA THR A 69 -12.61 10.95 -9.21
C THR A 69 -13.40 9.70 -9.57
N GLU A 70 -13.32 9.32 -10.85
CA GLU A 70 -13.84 8.04 -11.35
C GLU A 70 -12.80 6.91 -11.22
N ASN A 71 -11.54 7.24 -10.91
CA ASN A 71 -10.52 6.24 -10.66
C ASN A 71 -10.85 5.42 -9.40
N PRO A 72 -10.52 4.12 -9.38
CA PRO A 72 -10.63 3.33 -8.17
C PRO A 72 -9.86 3.93 -6.99
N VAL A 73 -10.56 4.08 -5.87
CA VAL A 73 -10.04 4.59 -4.60
C VAL A 73 -9.76 3.41 -3.68
N ILE A 74 -8.49 3.19 -3.36
CA ILE A 74 -8.02 2.10 -2.50
C ILE A 74 -7.38 2.65 -1.24
N ILE A 75 -7.76 2.10 -0.10
CA ILE A 75 -7.14 2.44 1.17
C ILE A 75 -5.76 1.78 1.26
N PHE A 76 -4.74 2.58 1.57
CA PHE A 76 -3.37 2.16 1.90
C PHE A 76 -3.12 2.41 3.40
N PRO A 77 -3.52 1.49 4.28
CA PRO A 77 -3.66 1.79 5.71
C PRO A 77 -2.33 1.71 6.46
N GLY A 78 -2.02 2.73 7.27
CA GLY A 78 -1.00 2.69 8.31
C GLY A 78 -1.49 2.14 9.66
N SER A 79 -2.81 2.04 9.88
CA SER A 79 -3.41 1.46 11.10
C SER A 79 -4.85 1.01 10.88
N ALA A 80 -5.42 0.24 11.81
CA ALA A 80 -6.82 -0.21 11.81
C ALA A 80 -7.86 0.92 11.94
N LEU A 81 -7.40 2.15 12.20
CA LEU A 81 -8.27 3.33 12.22
C LEU A 81 -8.48 3.92 10.81
N GLN A 82 -7.57 3.66 9.88
CA GLN A 82 -7.69 4.06 8.47
C GLN A 82 -8.56 3.06 7.70
N ILE A 83 -9.86 3.08 7.96
CA ILE A 83 -10.84 2.30 7.19
C ILE A 83 -12.05 3.17 6.86
N SER A 84 -12.62 2.99 5.67
CA SER A 84 -13.79 3.72 5.20
C SER A 84 -14.63 2.83 4.30
N LYS A 85 -15.97 2.92 4.44
CA LYS A 85 -16.92 2.21 3.58
C LYS A 85 -17.05 2.83 2.17
N HIS A 86 -16.44 3.99 1.95
CA HIS A 86 -16.54 4.74 0.70
C HIS A 86 -15.47 4.34 -0.33
N ALA A 87 -14.44 3.61 0.08
CA ALA A 87 -13.40 3.10 -0.82
C ALA A 87 -13.87 1.87 -1.60
N ASP A 88 -13.30 1.65 -2.78
CA ASP A 88 -13.56 0.44 -3.58
C ASP A 88 -12.85 -0.79 -2.99
N ALA A 89 -11.67 -0.58 -2.40
CA ALA A 89 -10.88 -1.64 -1.80
C ALA A 89 -9.99 -1.13 -0.66
N ILE A 90 -9.42 -2.07 0.10
CA ILE A 90 -8.34 -1.84 1.05
C ILE A 90 -7.21 -2.85 0.81
N LEU A 91 -5.98 -2.35 0.77
CA LEU A 91 -4.79 -3.20 0.85
C LEU A 91 -4.66 -3.66 2.30
N PHE A 92 -4.86 -4.96 2.54
CA PHE A 92 -4.74 -5.55 3.87
C PHE A 92 -3.28 -5.93 4.11
N LEU A 93 -2.50 -4.91 4.47
CA LEU A 93 -1.05 -4.92 4.51
C LEU A 93 -0.50 -5.67 5.74
N SER A 94 0.12 -6.83 5.51
CA SER A 94 0.94 -7.51 6.52
C SER A 94 2.42 -7.20 6.28
N LEU A 95 3.09 -6.54 7.23
CA LEU A 95 4.52 -6.19 7.13
C LEU A 95 5.40 -7.44 7.32
N ILE A 96 5.42 -8.31 6.31
CA ILE A 96 6.05 -9.64 6.37
C ILE A 96 7.57 -9.58 6.47
N SER A 97 8.20 -8.47 6.07
CA SER A 97 9.63 -8.25 6.29
C SER A 97 9.98 -7.86 7.73
N GLY A 98 8.98 -7.48 8.55
CA GLY A 98 9.17 -7.03 9.92
C GLY A 98 9.06 -8.13 10.97
N ARG A 99 9.34 -7.78 12.22
CA ARG A 99 9.23 -8.67 13.39
C ARG A 99 8.33 -8.10 14.48
N ASN A 100 7.59 -7.04 14.17
CA ASN A 100 6.62 -6.44 15.07
C ASN A 100 5.24 -7.11 14.89
N PRO A 101 4.74 -7.88 15.88
CA PRO A 101 3.46 -8.59 15.77
C PRO A 101 2.27 -7.64 15.52
N GLN A 102 2.38 -6.36 15.91
CA GLN A 102 1.35 -5.37 15.66
C GLN A 102 1.04 -5.22 14.17
N TYR A 103 2.08 -5.14 13.33
CA TYR A 103 1.95 -4.96 11.87
C TYR A 103 1.97 -6.27 11.09
N LEU A 104 2.35 -7.39 11.74
CA LEU A 104 2.18 -8.72 11.17
C LEU A 104 0.71 -9.15 11.18
N ILE A 105 0.00 -8.92 12.29
CA ILE A 105 -1.40 -9.37 12.46
C ILE A 105 -2.25 -8.52 13.42
N GLY A 106 -1.65 -7.77 14.36
CA GLY A 106 -2.39 -7.00 15.37
C GLY A 106 -3.41 -6.01 14.80
N GLU A 107 -2.98 -5.13 13.88
CA GLU A 107 -3.88 -4.18 13.20
C GLU A 107 -4.97 -4.89 12.38
N HIS A 108 -4.65 -6.06 11.82
CA HIS A 108 -5.58 -6.86 11.01
C HIS A 108 -6.74 -7.36 11.87
N VAL A 109 -6.44 -7.90 13.04
CA VAL A 109 -7.45 -8.39 14.01
C VAL A 109 -8.35 -7.24 14.46
N ARG A 110 -7.79 -6.04 14.66
CA ARG A 110 -8.55 -4.85 15.05
C ARG A 110 -9.48 -4.36 13.92
N ALA A 111 -9.03 -4.40 12.67
CA ALA A 111 -9.78 -3.91 11.52
C ALA A 111 -10.86 -4.91 11.03
N ALA A 112 -10.59 -6.22 11.08
CA ALA A 112 -11.41 -7.24 10.42
C ALA A 112 -12.91 -7.23 10.81
N PRO A 113 -13.32 -7.10 12.09
CA PRO A 113 -14.74 -7.07 12.43
C PRO A 113 -15.48 -5.85 11.87
N ARG A 114 -14.78 -4.72 11.69
CA ARG A 114 -15.35 -3.51 11.08
C ARG A 114 -15.43 -3.67 9.57
N LEU A 115 -14.36 -4.14 8.92
CA LEU A 115 -14.33 -4.43 7.48
C LEU A 115 -15.39 -5.44 7.06
N LYS A 116 -15.66 -6.47 7.88
CA LYS A 116 -16.70 -7.47 7.59
C LYS A 116 -18.12 -6.87 7.48
N LYS A 117 -18.36 -5.71 8.08
CA LYS A 117 -19.64 -4.98 8.02
C LYS A 117 -19.69 -3.95 6.88
N MET A 118 -18.58 -3.77 6.15
CA MET A 118 -18.44 -2.81 5.07
C MET A 118 -18.44 -3.57 3.73
N ASP A 119 -18.95 -2.92 2.69
CA ASP A 119 -18.88 -3.43 1.32
C ASP A 119 -17.61 -2.92 0.63
N VAL A 120 -16.45 -3.27 1.20
CA VAL A 120 -15.13 -2.87 0.71
C VAL A 120 -14.33 -4.12 0.40
N GLU A 121 -13.73 -4.18 -0.78
CA GLU A 121 -12.90 -5.34 -1.16
C GLU A 121 -11.61 -5.37 -0.33
N VAL A 122 -11.43 -6.42 0.47
CA VAL A 122 -10.22 -6.63 1.26
C VAL A 122 -9.22 -7.43 0.44
N ILE A 123 -8.05 -6.85 0.14
CA ILE A 123 -7.00 -7.49 -0.68
C ILE A 123 -5.80 -7.86 0.19
N PRO A 124 -5.63 -9.16 0.55
CA PRO A 124 -4.47 -9.63 1.33
C PRO A 124 -3.16 -9.29 0.62
N THR A 125 -2.31 -8.49 1.26
CA THR A 125 -1.11 -7.92 0.64
C THR A 125 0.10 -8.10 1.55
N GLY A 126 1.12 -8.79 1.06
CA GLY A 126 2.42 -8.89 1.74
C GLY A 126 3.21 -7.60 1.53
N TYR A 127 3.45 -6.85 2.59
CA TYR A 127 4.16 -5.58 2.57
C TYR A 127 5.62 -5.78 3.03
N MET A 128 6.57 -5.28 2.23
CA MET A 128 8.00 -5.46 2.44
C MET A 128 8.71 -4.11 2.48
N LEU A 129 9.37 -3.83 3.59
CA LEU A 129 10.19 -2.63 3.76
C LEU A 129 11.63 -2.89 3.34
N ILE A 130 12.13 -2.08 2.41
CA ILE A 130 13.48 -2.14 1.83
C ILE A 130 14.29 -0.92 2.26
N GLU A 131 15.56 -1.13 2.55
CA GLU A 131 16.46 -0.09 3.03
C GLU A 131 16.73 0.97 1.94
N SER A 132 16.57 2.24 2.30
CA SER A 132 16.61 3.37 1.36
C SER A 132 17.81 4.32 1.54
N GLY A 133 18.70 4.05 2.49
CA GLY A 133 19.86 4.90 2.82
C GLY A 133 19.64 5.85 4.01
N SER A 134 18.39 6.10 4.40
CA SER A 134 18.01 6.89 5.57
C SER A 134 16.89 6.20 6.36
N THR A 135 16.73 6.57 7.64
CA THR A 135 15.63 6.05 8.46
C THR A 135 14.31 6.68 8.01
N THR A 136 13.38 5.84 7.56
CA THR A 136 12.08 6.31 7.06
C THR A 136 10.99 6.30 8.12
N THR A 137 9.89 7.01 7.87
CA THR A 137 8.74 7.07 8.79
C THR A 137 8.19 5.69 9.14
N VAL A 138 8.08 4.81 8.14
CA VAL A 138 7.58 3.44 8.35
C VAL A 138 8.57 2.59 9.15
N GLU A 139 9.88 2.73 8.93
CA GLU A 139 10.91 2.07 9.76
C GLU A 139 10.76 2.47 11.24
N PHE A 140 10.66 3.78 11.48
CA PHE A 140 10.55 4.35 12.83
C PHE A 140 9.25 3.94 13.54
N ILE A 141 8.10 4.15 12.91
CA ILE A 141 6.78 3.88 13.51
C ILE A 141 6.53 2.38 13.68
N SER A 142 6.97 1.55 12.73
CA SER A 142 6.75 0.11 12.81
C SER A 142 7.78 -0.61 13.68
N ASN A 143 8.87 0.06 14.06
CA ASN A 143 10.04 -0.53 14.71
C ASN A 143 10.54 -1.76 13.92
N THR A 144 10.66 -1.60 12.60
CA THR A 144 11.05 -2.67 11.68
C THR A 144 12.38 -2.36 11.06
N ARG A 145 13.33 -3.28 11.23
CA ARG A 145 14.57 -3.24 10.46
C ARG A 145 14.26 -3.54 8.98
N PRO A 146 14.61 -2.65 8.04
CA PRO A 146 14.38 -2.88 6.62
C PRO A 146 15.23 -4.04 6.07
N ILE A 147 14.79 -4.65 4.97
CA ILE A 147 15.61 -5.60 4.21
C ILE A 147 16.78 -4.83 3.60
N PRO A 148 18.05 -5.27 3.80
CA PRO A 148 19.20 -4.60 3.21
C PRO A 148 19.08 -4.56 1.68
N ARG A 149 19.32 -3.39 1.08
CA ARG A 149 19.08 -3.16 -0.36
C ARG A 149 19.93 -4.04 -1.29
N ASN A 150 21.00 -4.63 -0.77
CA ASN A 150 21.90 -5.52 -1.50
C ASN A 150 21.62 -7.02 -1.28
N LYS A 151 20.47 -7.38 -0.66
CA LYS A 151 20.10 -8.75 -0.30
C LYS A 151 18.84 -9.22 -1.03
N ASN A 152 18.98 -9.40 -2.35
CA ASN A 152 17.88 -9.82 -3.23
C ASN A 152 17.26 -11.16 -2.82
N GLU A 153 18.08 -12.10 -2.36
CA GLU A 153 17.67 -13.42 -1.89
C GLU A 153 16.78 -13.34 -0.64
N ILE A 154 17.03 -12.37 0.24
CA ILE A 154 16.21 -12.14 1.44
C ILE A 154 14.86 -11.55 1.04
N ALA A 155 14.85 -10.59 0.10
CA ALA A 155 13.61 -10.03 -0.42
C ALA A 155 12.74 -11.12 -1.07
N LEU A 156 13.33 -11.94 -1.95
CA LEU A 156 12.64 -13.04 -2.60
C LEU A 156 12.06 -14.04 -1.59
N ALA A 157 12.84 -14.42 -0.56
CA ALA A 157 12.36 -15.36 0.46
C ALA A 157 11.12 -14.83 1.21
N HIS A 158 11.07 -13.53 1.52
CA HIS A 158 9.90 -12.93 2.15
C HIS A 158 8.70 -12.87 1.19
N ALA A 159 8.92 -12.51 -0.08
CA ALA A 159 7.84 -12.46 -1.07
C ALA A 159 7.21 -13.85 -1.30
N LEU A 160 8.04 -14.89 -1.44
CA LEU A 160 7.59 -16.29 -1.53
C LEU A 160 6.83 -16.73 -0.28
N ALA A 161 7.30 -16.37 0.91
CA ALA A 161 6.60 -16.67 2.15
C ALA A 161 5.20 -16.00 2.17
N GLY A 162 5.09 -14.74 1.76
CA GLY A 162 3.81 -14.05 1.63
C GLY A 162 2.86 -14.76 0.65
N GLU A 163 3.37 -15.12 -0.53
CA GLU A 163 2.61 -15.88 -1.54
C GLU A 163 2.12 -17.23 -1.00
N PHE A 164 3.00 -18.02 -0.37
CA PHE A 164 2.64 -19.33 0.19
C PHE A 164 1.65 -19.25 1.35
N LEU A 165 1.63 -18.13 2.08
CA LEU A 165 0.62 -17.84 3.09
C LEU A 165 -0.72 -17.36 2.49
N GLY A 166 -0.82 -17.26 1.17
CA GLY A 166 -2.05 -16.89 0.45
C GLY A 166 -2.23 -15.38 0.25
N MET A 167 -1.17 -14.58 0.41
CA MET A 167 -1.23 -13.16 0.04
C MET A 167 -1.41 -13.02 -1.46
N LYS A 168 -2.36 -12.17 -1.87
CA LYS A 168 -2.75 -11.99 -3.27
C LYS A 168 -1.88 -10.99 -4.00
N LEU A 169 -1.20 -10.11 -3.29
CA LEU A 169 -0.28 -9.09 -3.80
C LEU A 169 0.98 -9.07 -2.93
N ILE A 170 2.11 -8.69 -3.52
CA ILE A 170 3.30 -8.26 -2.80
C ILE A 170 3.50 -6.76 -3.07
N TYR A 171 3.80 -5.98 -2.04
CA TYR A 171 4.11 -4.56 -2.13
C TYR A 171 5.49 -4.32 -1.55
N MET A 172 6.42 -3.82 -2.36
CA MET A 172 7.75 -3.43 -1.90
C MET A 172 7.82 -1.91 -1.72
N ASP A 173 8.28 -1.47 -0.56
CA ASP A 173 8.33 -0.07 -0.17
C ASP A 173 9.73 0.32 0.31
N ALA A 174 10.26 1.46 -0.15
CA ALA A 174 11.49 2.06 0.37
C ALA A 174 11.24 2.98 1.58
N GLY A 175 9.98 3.26 1.88
CA GLY A 175 9.51 4.20 2.89
C GLY A 175 9.33 5.62 2.36
N SER A 176 8.37 6.35 2.92
CA SER A 176 8.18 7.78 2.63
C SER A 176 9.42 8.58 3.06
N GLY A 177 9.87 9.50 2.20
CA GLY A 177 11.10 10.27 2.41
C GLY A 177 12.38 9.50 2.10
N ALA A 178 12.31 8.34 1.44
CA ALA A 178 13.46 7.56 1.02
C ALA A 178 14.45 8.34 0.15
N ASP A 179 15.74 8.26 0.49
CA ASP A 179 16.82 8.84 -0.32
C ASP A 179 17.00 8.07 -1.65
N ASN A 180 16.80 6.75 -1.60
CA ASN A 180 16.98 5.86 -2.72
C ASN A 180 15.75 5.00 -2.97
N SER A 181 15.37 4.88 -4.24
CA SER A 181 14.39 3.88 -4.67
C SER A 181 14.90 2.45 -4.47
N ILE A 182 13.96 1.50 -4.52
CA ILE A 182 14.25 0.06 -4.50
C ILE A 182 15.11 -0.27 -5.72
N PRO A 183 16.22 -1.01 -5.56
CA PRO A 183 17.05 -1.43 -6.68
C PRO A 183 16.23 -2.20 -7.72
N ALA A 184 16.35 -1.79 -8.99
CA ALA A 184 15.65 -2.44 -10.10
C ALA A 184 15.97 -3.94 -10.18
N GLU A 185 17.19 -4.34 -9.81
CA GLU A 185 17.58 -5.74 -9.74
C GLU A 185 16.76 -6.52 -8.71
N MET A 186 16.52 -5.95 -7.52
CA MET A 186 15.72 -6.58 -6.49
C MET A 186 14.27 -6.77 -6.97
N ILE A 187 13.67 -5.74 -7.57
CA ILE A 187 12.33 -5.80 -8.16
C ILE A 187 12.27 -6.93 -9.20
N ARG A 188 13.27 -7.03 -10.07
CA ARG A 188 13.36 -8.08 -11.11
C ARG A 188 13.44 -9.48 -10.51
N VAL A 189 14.31 -9.69 -9.51
CA VAL A 189 14.47 -10.99 -8.84
C VAL A 189 13.18 -11.41 -8.14
N VAL A 190 12.55 -10.49 -7.40
CA VAL A 190 11.27 -10.77 -6.72
C VAL A 190 10.18 -11.07 -7.74
N LYS A 191 10.01 -10.22 -8.77
CA LYS A 191 8.95 -10.38 -9.77
C LYS A 191 9.05 -11.70 -10.54
N ASN A 192 10.26 -12.16 -10.83
CA ASN A 192 10.47 -13.43 -11.53
C ASN A 192 10.28 -14.65 -10.64
N GLY A 193 10.37 -14.49 -9.32
CA GLY A 193 10.27 -15.59 -8.36
C GLY A 193 8.86 -15.86 -7.83
N ILE A 194 7.95 -14.88 -7.91
CA ILE A 194 6.57 -14.99 -7.42
C ILE A 194 5.56 -15.05 -8.57
N THR A 195 4.39 -15.66 -8.34
CA THR A 195 3.32 -15.69 -9.35
C THR A 195 2.28 -14.58 -9.17
N VAL A 196 2.19 -14.01 -7.97
CA VAL A 196 1.26 -12.92 -7.66
C VAL A 196 1.72 -11.56 -8.23
N PRO A 197 0.82 -10.58 -8.40
CA PRO A 197 1.21 -9.21 -8.72
C PRO A 197 2.19 -8.62 -7.69
N LEU A 198 3.13 -7.83 -8.21
CA LEU A 198 4.12 -7.06 -7.46
C LEU A 198 3.91 -5.58 -7.77
#